data_AF-A0AA39TTN9-F1
#
_entry.id   AF-A0AA39TTN9-F1
#
_cell.length_a   1.000
_cell.length_b   1.000
_cell.length_c   1.000
_cell.angle_alpha   90.00
_cell.angle_beta   90.00
_cell.angle_gamma   90.00
#
_symmetry.space_group_name_H-M   'P 1'
#
loop_
_entity.id
_entity.type
_entity.pdbx_description
1 polymer ?
#
loop_
_entity_poly.entity_id
_entity_poly.type
_entity_poly.pdbx_seq_one_letter_code
_entity_poly.pdbx_strand_id
1 'polypeptide(L)'
;MLKTKVASFFTLADVYSVLCGDPYCTQCGDFGPLLWLPECTRCCTTCLRQAPDLLPITQHAATKALGVPKSALTHLPTVCTVPGDYGTPNKIHTARRQYLSFQYARAVAVERAGGEAQCMARISASTQRQAAYDAFMCADTNLRGHIGRYMVTAPLPYFDKHSGKADRGIYCAGCRNVVRRFNGTNTSWEQHHEDIRRQDTVYLTSDFIQHIQRDCPDGQLIWECHSKLSKRKTKSRRR
;
A
#
# COMPACT_ATOMS: atom_id res chain seq x y z
N MET A 1 17.26 -1.62 1.26
CA MET A 1 17.41 -0.98 2.59
C MET A 1 18.54 0.06 2.66
N LEU A 2 19.75 -0.18 2.15
CA LEU A 2 20.87 0.77 2.29
C LEU A 2 20.63 2.14 1.65
N LYS A 3 20.17 2.17 0.39
CA LYS A 3 19.89 3.44 -0.32
C LYS A 3 18.84 4.31 0.37
N THR A 4 17.93 3.70 1.12
CA THR A 4 16.88 4.39 1.87
C THR A 4 17.27 4.72 3.31
N LYS A 5 18.50 4.36 3.73
CA LYS A 5 19.04 4.50 5.09
C LYS A 5 18.27 3.73 6.19
N VAL A 6 17.24 2.99 5.83
CA VAL A 6 16.40 2.25 6.80
C VAL A 6 17.12 1.03 7.40
N ALA A 7 18.25 0.62 6.82
CA ALA A 7 19.11 -0.43 7.36
C ALA A 7 19.72 -0.09 8.74
N SER A 8 19.62 1.17 9.18
CA SER A 8 19.99 1.59 10.54
C SER A 8 18.93 1.22 11.59
N PHE A 9 17.71 0.87 11.15
CA PHE A 9 16.58 0.50 12.02
C PHE A 9 16.19 -0.97 11.87
N PHE A 10 16.34 -1.53 10.68
CA PHE A 10 15.98 -2.93 10.39
C PHE A 10 17.17 -3.70 9.84
N THR A 11 17.41 -4.87 10.43
CA THR A 11 18.45 -5.82 10.04
C THR A 11 18.04 -6.64 8.82
N LEU A 12 18.98 -7.39 8.25
CA LEU A 12 18.66 -8.37 7.21
C LEU A 12 17.73 -9.48 7.73
N ALA A 13 17.84 -9.84 9.01
CA ALA A 13 16.97 -10.84 9.64
C ALA A 13 15.52 -10.36 9.71
N ASP A 14 15.28 -9.08 10.01
CA ASP A 14 13.93 -8.49 10.02
C ASP A 14 13.30 -8.56 8.64
N VAL A 15 14.04 -8.15 7.60
CA VAL A 15 13.55 -8.22 6.22
C VAL A 15 13.31 -9.66 5.78
N TYR A 16 14.20 -10.58 6.16
CA TYR A 16 14.05 -12.00 5.84
C TYR A 16 12.84 -12.62 6.55
N SER A 17 12.56 -12.20 7.78
CA SER A 17 11.36 -12.59 8.52
C SER A 17 10.10 -12.18 7.78
N VAL A 18 10.02 -10.94 7.28
CA VAL A 18 8.87 -10.45 6.51
C VAL A 18 8.78 -11.12 5.14
N LEU A 19 9.92 -11.34 4.48
CA LEU A 19 10.01 -12.01 3.18
C LEU A 19 9.40 -13.42 3.23
N CYS A 20 9.66 -14.15 4.31
CA CYS A 20 9.29 -15.55 4.43
C CYS A 20 8.16 -15.85 5.43
N GLY A 21 7.69 -14.83 6.14
CA GLY A 21 6.62 -14.93 7.12
C GLY A 21 5.25 -14.91 6.47
N ASP A 22 4.25 -14.40 7.19
CA ASP A 22 2.90 -14.25 6.69
C ASP A 22 2.89 -13.46 5.35
N PRO A 23 2.35 -14.01 4.25
CA PRO A 23 2.29 -13.33 2.96
C PRO A 23 1.25 -12.21 2.91
N TYR A 24 0.37 -12.11 3.90
CA TYR A 24 -0.79 -11.22 3.87
C TYR A 24 -0.48 -9.82 4.40
N CYS A 25 -1.30 -8.86 3.97
CA CYS A 25 -1.27 -7.46 4.36
C CYS A 25 -1.64 -7.34 5.84
N THR A 26 -0.83 -6.64 6.62
CA THR A 26 -1.07 -6.48 8.06
C THR A 26 -2.31 -5.63 8.38
N GLN A 27 -2.88 -4.96 7.38
CA GLN A 27 -4.03 -4.07 7.53
C GLN A 27 -5.36 -4.74 7.19
N CYS A 28 -5.39 -5.67 6.22
CA CYS A 28 -6.65 -6.21 5.70
C CYS A 28 -6.67 -7.71 5.37
N GLY A 29 -5.53 -8.40 5.44
CA GLY A 29 -5.45 -9.84 5.11
C GLY A 29 -5.40 -10.17 3.61
N ASP A 30 -5.57 -9.21 2.70
CA ASP A 30 -5.28 -9.44 1.27
C ASP A 30 -3.78 -9.73 1.08
N PHE A 31 -3.35 -10.39 0.00
CA PHE A 31 -1.92 -10.59 -0.25
C PHE A 31 -1.14 -9.27 -0.23
N GLY A 32 0.00 -9.24 0.48
CA GLY A 32 0.84 -8.06 0.68
C GLY A 32 2.10 -8.08 -0.18
N PRO A 33 2.04 -7.72 -1.48
CA PRO A 33 3.18 -7.73 -2.39
C PRO A 33 4.18 -6.59 -2.16
N LEU A 34 3.96 -5.74 -1.16
CA LEU A 34 4.76 -4.55 -0.88
C LEU A 34 5.30 -4.59 0.54
N LEU A 35 6.53 -4.12 0.70
CA LEU A 35 7.13 -3.79 1.99
C LEU A 35 6.91 -2.31 2.28
N TRP A 36 6.18 -2.02 3.34
CA TRP A 36 6.11 -0.71 3.98
C TRP A 36 7.40 -0.45 4.75
N LEU A 37 8.29 0.37 4.18
CA LEU A 37 9.64 0.57 4.73
C LEU A 37 9.65 1.22 6.12
N PRO A 38 8.77 2.17 6.47
CA PRO A 38 8.78 2.81 7.80
C PRO A 38 8.57 1.85 8.97
N GLU A 39 7.89 0.73 8.78
CA GLU A 39 7.64 -0.23 9.86
C GLU A 39 8.17 -1.63 9.56
N CYS A 40 8.75 -1.83 8.37
CA CYS A 40 9.20 -3.13 7.87
C CYS A 40 8.07 -4.18 7.90
N THR A 41 6.88 -3.82 7.44
CA THR A 41 5.69 -4.69 7.41
C THR A 41 5.14 -4.87 5.99
N ARG A 42 4.35 -5.92 5.76
CA ARG A 42 3.68 -6.14 4.47
C ARG A 42 2.42 -5.30 4.35
N CYS A 43 2.19 -4.74 3.17
CA CYS A 43 0.92 -4.12 2.82
C CYS A 43 0.48 -4.48 1.39
N CYS A 44 -0.83 -4.46 1.16
CA CYS A 44 -1.40 -4.54 -0.19
C CYS A 44 -1.45 -3.16 -0.86
N THR A 45 -1.62 -3.14 -2.18
CA THR A 45 -1.70 -1.89 -2.96
C THR A 45 -2.87 -1.00 -2.52
N THR A 46 -4.00 -1.60 -2.17
CA THR A 46 -5.22 -0.89 -1.73
C THR A 46 -4.99 -0.18 -0.41
N CYS A 47 -4.52 -0.91 0.61
CA CYS A 47 -4.19 -0.31 1.90
C CYS A 47 -3.07 0.72 1.76
N LEU A 48 -2.05 0.47 0.93
CA LEU A 48 -1.01 1.48 0.69
C LEU A 48 -1.61 2.80 0.19
N ARG A 49 -2.65 2.77 -0.64
CA ARG A 49 -3.28 3.98 -1.18
C ARG A 49 -4.22 4.68 -0.19
N GLN A 50 -4.90 3.93 0.67
CA GLN A 50 -6.08 4.41 1.40
C GLN A 50 -5.98 4.30 2.92
N ALA A 51 -5.17 3.38 3.46
CA ALA A 51 -5.12 3.15 4.90
C ALA A 51 -4.41 4.33 5.58
N PRO A 52 -5.06 5.01 6.55
CA PRO A 52 -4.43 6.11 7.30
C PRO A 52 -3.16 5.67 8.03
N ASP A 53 -3.09 4.42 8.46
CA ASP A 53 -1.93 3.86 9.17
C ASP A 53 -0.69 3.76 8.29
N LEU A 54 -0.86 3.66 6.97
CA LEU A 54 0.24 3.63 5.99
C LEU A 54 0.59 5.03 5.46
N LEU A 55 0.27 6.08 6.21
CA LEU A 55 0.66 7.45 5.87
C LEU A 55 2.12 7.73 6.23
N PRO A 56 2.94 8.19 5.27
CA PRO A 56 4.26 8.72 5.58
C PRO A 56 4.15 10.20 5.93
N ILE A 57 4.78 10.61 7.03
CA ILE A 57 4.85 12.00 7.46
C ILE A 57 6.31 12.46 7.57
N THR A 58 6.58 13.74 7.32
CA THR A 58 7.91 14.32 7.60
C THR A 58 7.98 14.76 9.06
N GLN A 59 9.17 14.82 9.65
CA GLN A 59 9.31 15.37 11.02
C GLN A 59 8.73 16.79 11.15
N HIS A 60 8.91 17.63 10.13
CA HIS A 60 8.34 18.99 10.13
C HIS A 60 6.80 18.98 10.13
N ALA A 61 6.19 18.15 9.28
CA ALA A 61 4.75 18.01 9.23
C ALA A 61 4.19 17.42 10.54
N ALA A 62 4.87 16.43 11.13
CA ALA A 62 4.50 15.85 12.43
C ALA A 62 4.57 16.89 13.55
N THR A 63 5.60 17.73 13.60
CA THR A 63 5.67 18.85 14.56
C THR A 63 4.51 19.83 14.36
N LYS A 64 4.19 20.17 13.11
CA LYS A 64 3.13 21.13 12.80
C LYS A 64 1.73 20.58 13.10
N ALA A 65 1.45 19.33 12.74
CA ALA A 65 0.13 18.71 12.86
C ALA A 65 -0.13 18.07 14.23
N LEU A 66 0.89 17.44 14.83
CA LEU A 66 0.74 16.68 16.09
C LEU A 66 1.36 17.41 17.30
N GLY A 67 2.09 18.50 17.09
CA GLY A 67 2.77 19.23 18.18
C GLY A 67 3.96 18.49 18.81
N VAL A 68 4.46 17.43 18.15
CA VAL A 68 5.60 16.64 18.66
C VAL A 68 6.92 17.33 18.27
N PRO A 69 7.83 17.61 19.24
CA PRO A 69 9.12 18.19 18.91
C PRO A 69 9.97 17.22 18.10
N LYS A 70 10.78 17.73 17.16
CA LYS A 70 11.64 16.89 16.31
C LYS A 70 12.56 15.96 17.10
N SER A 71 13.07 16.41 18.26
CA SER A 71 13.91 15.59 19.15
C SER A 71 13.21 14.29 19.57
N ALA A 72 11.90 14.34 19.82
CA ALA A 72 11.10 13.16 20.18
C ALA A 72 10.81 12.23 18.99
N LEU A 73 11.14 12.62 17.75
CA LEU A 73 10.95 11.80 16.55
C LEU A 73 12.27 11.20 16.03
N THR A 74 13.41 11.56 16.61
CA THR A 74 14.74 11.18 16.10
C THR A 74 15.03 9.68 16.17
N HIS A 75 14.42 8.97 17.12
CA HIS A 75 14.59 7.54 17.31
C HIS A 75 13.67 6.69 16.41
N LEU A 76 12.70 7.32 15.74
CA LEU A 76 11.75 6.60 14.90
C LEU A 76 12.40 6.18 13.56
N PRO A 77 12.07 4.98 13.05
CA PRO A 77 12.49 4.56 11.72
C PRO A 77 12.18 5.60 10.65
N THR A 78 13.24 6.06 9.99
CA THR A 78 13.16 7.13 8.99
C THR A 78 13.68 6.62 7.65
N VAL A 79 12.84 6.74 6.63
CA VAL A 79 13.13 6.38 5.25
C VAL A 79 13.58 7.61 4.49
N CYS A 80 14.81 7.58 3.99
CA CYS A 80 15.29 8.56 3.02
C CYS A 80 14.84 8.11 1.62
N THR A 81 14.04 8.92 0.93
CA THR A 81 13.54 8.55 -0.39
C THR A 81 14.68 8.50 -1.42
N VAL A 82 14.50 7.67 -2.44
CA VAL A 82 15.39 7.60 -3.60
C VAL A 82 14.78 8.45 -4.72
N PRO A 83 15.60 9.15 -5.53
CA PRO A 83 15.10 9.79 -6.74
C PRO A 83 14.55 8.74 -7.73
N GLY A 84 13.46 9.04 -8.41
CA GLY A 84 12.82 8.09 -9.31
C GLY A 84 11.45 8.54 -9.78
N ASP A 85 10.80 7.65 -10.52
CA ASP A 85 9.45 7.81 -11.01
C ASP A 85 8.47 7.05 -10.12
N TYR A 86 7.45 7.74 -9.59
CA TYR A 86 6.58 7.22 -8.54
C TYR A 86 5.10 7.52 -8.82
N GLY A 87 4.23 6.68 -8.25
CA GLY A 87 2.77 6.88 -8.24
C GLY A 87 2.08 6.50 -9.53
N THR A 88 0.76 6.75 -9.60
CA THR A 88 -0.07 6.50 -10.79
C THR A 88 -1.04 7.68 -10.97
N PRO A 89 -0.90 8.53 -12.00
CA PRO A 89 0.16 8.51 -12.99
C PRO A 89 1.54 8.81 -12.38
N ASN A 90 2.54 8.22 -13.02
CA ASN A 90 3.96 8.37 -12.73
C ASN A 90 4.39 9.85 -12.71
N LYS A 91 5.12 10.24 -11.66
CA LYS A 91 5.76 11.55 -11.51
C LYS A 91 7.23 11.38 -11.15
N ILE A 92 8.08 12.15 -11.84
CA ILE A 92 9.51 12.20 -11.56
C ILE A 92 9.77 13.03 -10.30
N HIS A 93 10.45 12.41 -9.33
CA HIS A 93 10.92 13.05 -8.12
C HIS A 93 12.45 12.96 -8.04
N THR A 94 13.11 14.12 -8.10
CA THR A 94 14.59 14.21 -8.02
C THR A 94 15.10 14.51 -6.61
N ALA A 95 14.30 15.23 -5.81
CA ALA A 95 14.66 15.60 -4.46
C ALA A 95 14.45 14.43 -3.48
N ARG A 96 15.44 14.21 -2.60
CA ARG A 96 15.31 13.28 -1.48
C ARG A 96 14.52 13.92 -0.35
N ARG A 97 13.62 13.14 0.25
CA ARG A 97 12.82 13.50 1.42
C ARG A 97 13.05 12.48 2.52
N GLN A 98 12.73 12.86 3.74
CA GLN A 98 12.74 11.95 4.89
C GLN A 98 11.31 11.78 5.39
N TYR A 99 10.88 10.53 5.47
CA TYR A 99 9.56 10.15 5.92
C TYR A 99 9.68 9.12 7.03
N LEU A 100 8.74 9.19 7.97
CA LEU A 100 8.54 8.22 9.05
C LEU A 100 7.07 7.82 9.08
N SER A 101 6.73 6.78 9.84
CA SER A 101 5.34 6.33 10.00
C SER A 101 4.52 7.38 10.75
N PHE A 102 3.40 7.81 10.16
CA PHE A 102 2.43 8.66 10.85
C PHE A 102 1.89 7.98 12.10
N GLN A 103 1.65 6.67 12.04
CA GLN A 103 1.19 5.89 13.19
C GLN A 103 2.18 5.99 14.35
N TYR A 104 3.49 5.84 14.10
CA TYR A 104 4.51 6.00 15.14
C TYR A 104 4.62 7.44 15.65
N ALA A 105 4.54 8.44 14.77
CA ALA A 105 4.54 9.84 15.20
C ALA A 105 3.32 10.18 16.08
N ARG A 106 2.15 9.65 15.73
CA ARG A 106 0.92 9.81 16.51
C ARG A 106 1.03 9.09 17.85
N ALA A 107 1.59 7.88 17.89
CA ALA A 107 1.83 7.17 19.15
C ALA A 107 2.69 8.01 20.11
N VAL A 108 3.78 8.62 19.62
CA VAL A 108 4.61 9.55 20.42
C VAL A 108 3.80 10.77 20.88
N ALA A 109 2.92 11.31 20.03
CA ALA A 109 2.06 12.44 20.39
C ALA A 109 1.07 12.09 21.51
N VAL A 110 0.45 10.92 21.39
CA VAL A 110 -0.54 10.36 22.31
C VAL A 110 0.08 10.10 23.69
N GLU A 111 1.23 9.45 23.72
CA GLU A 111 1.96 9.19 24.95
C GLU A 111 2.31 10.50 25.68
N ARG A 112 2.84 11.49 24.95
CA ARG A 112 3.19 12.82 25.50
C ARG A 112 1.96 13.64 25.92
N ALA A 113 0.80 13.32 25.39
CA ALA A 113 -0.45 13.96 25.76
C ALA A 113 -1.10 13.33 26.99
N GLY A 114 -0.71 12.10 27.35
CA GLY A 114 -1.36 11.31 28.39
C GLY A 114 -2.61 10.58 27.89
N GLY A 115 -2.73 10.36 26.58
CA GLY A 115 -3.85 9.64 25.97
C GLY A 115 -4.37 10.26 24.68
N GLU A 116 -5.20 9.49 23.97
CA GLU A 116 -5.75 9.86 22.67
C GLU A 116 -6.63 11.11 22.76
N ALA A 117 -7.51 11.16 23.76
CA ALA A 117 -8.42 12.28 23.98
C ALA A 117 -7.66 13.59 24.24
N GLN A 118 -6.62 13.53 25.07
CA GLN A 118 -5.76 14.68 25.38
C GLN A 118 -4.94 15.11 24.17
N CYS A 119 -4.47 14.16 23.35
CA CYS A 119 -3.77 14.46 22.11
C CYS A 119 -4.66 15.23 21.15
N MET A 120 -5.88 14.74 20.91
CA MET A 120 -6.85 15.39 20.05
C MET A 120 -7.28 16.76 20.59
N ALA A 121 -7.46 16.90 21.91
CA ALA A 121 -7.74 18.19 22.54
C ALA A 121 -6.60 19.21 22.33
N ARG A 122 -5.33 18.78 22.40
CA ARG A 122 -4.16 19.65 22.12
C ARG A 122 -4.04 20.04 20.64
N ILE A 123 -4.50 19.17 19.74
CA ILE A 123 -4.58 19.45 18.31
C ILE A 123 -5.64 20.52 18.06
N SER A 124 -6.86 20.31 18.57
CA SER A 124 -8.00 21.22 18.35
C SER A 124 -7.91 22.55 19.08
N ALA A 125 -7.16 22.63 20.20
CA ALA A 125 -6.94 23.87 20.93
C ALA A 125 -6.17 24.95 20.14
N SER A 126 -5.49 24.59 19.05
CA SER A 126 -4.78 25.55 18.18
C SER A 126 -5.36 25.48 16.78
N THR A 127 -5.98 26.57 16.33
CA THR A 127 -6.54 26.68 14.97
C THR A 127 -5.52 26.35 13.88
N GLN A 128 -4.28 26.81 14.04
CA GLN A 128 -3.19 26.50 13.11
C GLN A 128 -2.83 25.01 13.09
N ARG A 129 -2.82 24.35 14.25
CA ARG A 129 -2.50 22.92 14.37
C ARG A 129 -3.63 22.05 13.84
N GLN A 130 -4.87 22.36 14.20
CA GLN A 130 -6.07 21.72 13.67
C GLN A 130 -6.07 21.79 12.14
N ALA A 131 -5.89 22.98 11.57
CA ALA A 131 -5.82 23.14 10.11
C ALA A 131 -4.66 22.35 9.47
N ALA A 132 -3.51 22.23 10.14
CA ALA A 132 -2.38 21.44 9.65
C ALA A 132 -2.65 19.93 9.70
N TYR A 133 -3.31 19.46 10.76
CA TYR A 133 -3.74 18.08 10.92
C TYR A 133 -4.80 17.72 9.87
N ASP A 134 -5.84 18.53 9.74
CA ASP A 134 -6.91 18.32 8.75
C ASP A 134 -6.37 18.37 7.33
N ALA A 135 -5.47 19.32 7.01
CA ALA A 135 -4.84 19.38 5.70
C ALA A 135 -3.96 18.14 5.41
N PHE A 136 -3.28 17.59 6.42
CA PHE A 136 -2.50 16.36 6.28
C PHE A 136 -3.41 15.15 6.02
N MET A 137 -4.49 15.01 6.79
CA MET A 137 -5.47 13.92 6.63
C MET A 137 -6.26 14.03 5.33
N CYS A 138 -6.68 15.24 4.92
CA CYS A 138 -7.41 15.48 3.67
C CYS A 138 -6.52 15.37 2.42
N ALA A 139 -5.21 15.64 2.52
CA ALA A 139 -4.29 15.40 1.41
C ALA A 139 -4.23 13.91 1.00
N ASP A 140 -4.67 13.01 1.88
CA ASP A 140 -4.76 11.58 1.63
C ASP A 140 -5.95 11.15 0.76
N THR A 141 -7.09 11.84 0.87
CA THR A 141 -8.35 11.43 0.21
C THR A 141 -8.40 11.76 -1.28
N ASN A 142 -7.47 12.59 -1.79
CA ASN A 142 -7.38 12.87 -3.21
C ASN A 142 -6.78 11.67 -3.94
N LEU A 143 -7.49 11.13 -4.96
CA LEU A 143 -7.11 10.00 -5.84
C LEU A 143 -5.66 9.99 -6.38
N ARG A 144 -4.95 11.12 -6.28
CA ARG A 144 -3.51 11.24 -6.60
C ARG A 144 -2.58 10.70 -5.51
N GLY A 145 -3.13 10.28 -4.36
CA GLY A 145 -2.45 9.68 -3.23
C GLY A 145 -1.38 10.59 -2.61
N HIS A 146 -1.09 10.40 -1.33
CA HIS A 146 0.12 10.98 -0.76
C HIS A 146 1.33 10.31 -1.46
N ILE A 147 1.93 10.94 -2.48
CA ILE A 147 3.00 10.34 -3.32
C ILE A 147 4.14 9.73 -2.50
N GLY A 148 4.36 10.28 -1.29
CA GLY A 148 5.27 9.73 -0.30
C GLY A 148 5.03 8.25 0.00
N ARG A 149 3.78 7.75 -0.04
CA ARG A 149 3.39 6.34 0.14
C ARG A 149 4.21 5.45 -0.81
N TYR A 150 4.21 5.77 -2.10
CA TYR A 150 4.97 5.03 -3.10
C TYR A 150 6.49 5.18 -2.91
N MET A 151 6.96 6.37 -2.49
CA MET A 151 8.39 6.63 -2.29
C MET A 151 9.01 5.90 -1.10
N VAL A 152 8.20 5.39 -0.17
CA VAL A 152 8.64 4.64 1.01
C VAL A 152 8.17 3.19 1.01
N THR A 153 7.86 2.66 -0.17
CA THR A 153 7.55 1.23 -0.35
C THR A 153 8.48 0.59 -1.36
N ALA A 154 8.60 -0.73 -1.26
CA ALA A 154 9.33 -1.54 -2.22
C ALA A 154 8.55 -2.83 -2.51
N PRO A 155 8.58 -3.38 -3.74
CA PRO A 155 8.05 -4.70 -4.02
C PRO A 155 8.73 -5.76 -3.14
N LEU A 156 7.94 -6.64 -2.54
CA LEU A 156 8.42 -7.73 -1.71
C LEU A 156 7.63 -9.01 -2.03
N PRO A 157 8.22 -9.98 -2.76
CA PRO A 157 7.56 -11.26 -2.97
C PRO A 157 7.37 -12.00 -1.64
N TYR A 158 6.50 -12.99 -1.60
CA TYR A 158 6.50 -14.01 -0.55
C TYR A 158 7.49 -15.10 -0.92
N PHE A 159 8.38 -15.49 -0.01
CA PHE A 159 9.28 -16.62 -0.21
C PHE A 159 8.87 -17.78 0.69
N ASP A 160 8.34 -18.83 0.08
CA ASP A 160 8.01 -20.06 0.80
C ASP A 160 9.28 -20.87 1.05
N LYS A 161 9.69 -20.95 2.32
CA LYS A 161 10.87 -21.71 2.75
C LYS A 161 10.76 -23.20 2.45
N HIS A 162 9.55 -23.75 2.44
CA HIS A 162 9.35 -25.18 2.25
C HIS A 162 9.55 -25.56 0.78
N SER A 163 8.92 -24.83 -0.16
CA SER A 163 9.09 -25.10 -1.58
C SER A 163 10.33 -24.46 -2.20
N GLY A 164 10.97 -23.50 -1.51
CA GLY A 164 12.10 -22.73 -2.02
C GLY A 164 11.73 -21.77 -3.15
N LYS A 165 10.44 -21.41 -3.26
CA LYS A 165 9.91 -20.59 -4.37
C LYS A 165 9.47 -19.22 -3.88
N ALA A 166 9.67 -18.23 -4.74
CA ALA A 166 9.18 -16.87 -4.53
C ALA A 166 7.88 -16.65 -5.33
N ASP A 167 6.82 -16.24 -4.65
CA ASP A 167 5.57 -15.78 -5.24
C ASP A 167 5.54 -14.25 -5.27
N ARG A 168 5.45 -13.68 -6.47
CA ARG A 168 5.32 -12.23 -6.69
C ARG A 168 3.86 -11.78 -6.73
N GLY A 169 2.93 -12.73 -6.70
CA GLY A 169 1.52 -12.54 -6.88
C GLY A 169 1.10 -12.29 -8.34
N ILE A 170 -0.20 -12.43 -8.57
CA ILE A 170 -0.84 -12.35 -9.88
C ILE A 170 -1.96 -11.32 -9.82
N TYR A 171 -2.07 -10.48 -10.85
CA TYR A 171 -3.22 -9.61 -11.02
C TYR A 171 -4.26 -10.30 -11.90
N CYS A 172 -5.53 -10.23 -11.50
CA CYS A 172 -6.62 -10.77 -12.30
C CYS A 172 -6.92 -9.86 -13.50
N ALA A 173 -6.82 -10.40 -14.72
CA ALA A 173 -7.18 -9.68 -15.94
C ALA A 173 -8.66 -9.26 -15.96
N GLY A 174 -9.54 -10.08 -15.39
CA GLY A 174 -10.95 -9.76 -15.22
C GLY A 174 -11.15 -8.52 -14.35
N CYS A 175 -10.54 -8.51 -13.16
CA CYS A 175 -10.59 -7.37 -12.24
C CYS A 175 -10.00 -6.09 -12.84
N ARG A 176 -8.92 -6.19 -13.63
CA ARG A 176 -8.35 -5.02 -14.34
C ARG A 176 -9.22 -4.47 -15.46
N ASN A 177 -10.15 -5.27 -15.98
CA ASN A 177 -11.04 -4.85 -17.07
C ASN A 177 -12.28 -4.10 -16.59
N VAL A 178 -12.63 -4.20 -15.30
CA VAL A 178 -13.79 -3.55 -14.69
C VAL A 178 -13.74 -2.04 -14.96
N VAL A 179 -12.66 -1.36 -14.55
CA VAL A 179 -12.48 0.08 -14.76
C VAL A 179 -12.42 0.47 -16.25
N ARG A 180 -11.96 -0.42 -17.15
CA ARG A 180 -11.90 -0.14 -18.60
C ARG A 180 -13.27 -0.16 -19.28
N ARG A 181 -14.24 -0.89 -18.73
CA ARG A 181 -15.61 -0.99 -19.31
C ARG A 181 -16.51 0.17 -18.90
N PHE A 182 -16.12 0.96 -17.89
CA PHE A 182 -16.98 1.99 -17.28
C PHE A 182 -16.65 3.43 -17.69
N ASN A 183 -15.89 3.63 -18.78
CA ASN A 183 -15.76 4.96 -19.40
C ASN A 183 -17.11 5.41 -20.00
N GLY A 184 -18.06 5.87 -19.16
CA GLY A 184 -19.30 6.50 -19.61
C GLY A 184 -20.57 6.34 -18.75
N THR A 185 -20.57 5.57 -17.65
CA THR A 185 -21.79 5.42 -16.81
C THR A 185 -21.65 6.13 -15.46
N ASN A 186 -22.68 6.88 -15.05
CA ASN A 186 -22.81 7.51 -13.73
C ASN A 186 -22.74 6.44 -12.64
N THR A 187 -21.55 6.18 -12.12
CA THR A 187 -21.30 5.25 -11.01
C THR A 187 -21.17 6.06 -9.73
N SER A 188 -21.67 5.53 -8.62
CA SER A 188 -21.47 6.18 -7.32
C SER A 188 -20.00 6.15 -6.93
N TRP A 189 -19.60 7.04 -6.01
CA TRP A 189 -18.23 7.08 -5.50
C TRP A 189 -17.83 5.77 -4.84
N GLU A 190 -18.75 5.10 -4.16
CA GLU A 190 -18.52 3.80 -3.49
C GLU A 190 -18.16 2.72 -4.52
N GLN A 191 -18.94 2.60 -5.59
CA GLN A 191 -18.68 1.61 -6.64
C GLN A 191 -17.32 1.84 -7.31
N HIS A 192 -16.98 3.10 -7.58
CA HIS A 192 -15.69 3.44 -8.16
C HIS A 192 -14.50 3.07 -7.24
N HIS A 193 -14.65 3.23 -5.92
CA HIS A 193 -13.62 2.81 -4.96
C HIS A 193 -13.45 1.29 -4.91
N GLU A 194 -14.55 0.54 -4.96
CA GLU A 194 -14.53 -0.92 -5.00
C GLU A 194 -13.89 -1.44 -6.29
N ASP A 195 -14.19 -0.83 -7.44
CA ASP A 195 -13.61 -1.20 -8.73
C ASP A 195 -12.10 -0.94 -8.76
N ILE A 196 -11.67 0.19 -8.20
CA ILE A 196 -10.24 0.49 -8.00
C ILE A 196 -9.58 -0.56 -7.11
N ARG A 197 -10.19 -0.86 -5.95
CA ARG A 197 -9.68 -1.88 -5.04
C ARG A 197 -9.52 -3.21 -5.77
N ARG A 198 -10.56 -3.65 -6.48
CA ARG A 198 -10.58 -4.90 -7.23
C ARG A 198 -9.49 -4.92 -8.31
N GLN A 199 -9.28 -3.82 -9.03
CA GLN A 199 -8.21 -3.68 -10.03
C GLN A 199 -6.81 -3.80 -9.41
N ASP A 200 -6.60 -3.24 -8.22
CA ASP A 200 -5.30 -3.17 -7.55
C ASP A 200 -4.97 -4.40 -6.69
N THR A 201 -5.96 -5.25 -6.41
CA THR A 201 -5.75 -6.51 -5.68
C THR A 201 -4.80 -7.43 -6.45
N VAL A 202 -3.81 -7.92 -5.71
CA VAL A 202 -2.88 -8.96 -6.13
C VAL A 202 -3.22 -10.23 -5.36
N TYR A 203 -3.15 -11.38 -6.01
CA TYR A 203 -3.45 -12.67 -5.41
C TYR A 203 -2.18 -13.50 -5.33
N LEU A 204 -2.04 -14.32 -4.28
CA LEU A 204 -1.09 -15.42 -4.29
C LEU A 204 -1.43 -16.39 -5.43
N THR A 205 -0.42 -17.05 -5.99
CA THR A 205 -0.61 -18.04 -7.05
C THR A 205 -1.49 -19.19 -6.60
N SER A 206 -1.39 -19.59 -5.32
CA SER A 206 -2.24 -20.62 -4.71
C SER A 206 -3.73 -20.24 -4.68
N ASP A 207 -4.00 -18.97 -4.41
CA ASP A 207 -5.36 -18.48 -4.13
C ASP A 207 -6.05 -17.96 -5.41
N PHE A 208 -5.25 -17.71 -6.46
CA PHE A 208 -5.71 -17.08 -7.70
C PHE A 208 -6.81 -17.86 -8.44
N ILE A 209 -6.69 -19.19 -8.52
CA ILE A 209 -7.69 -20.02 -9.21
C ILE A 209 -9.03 -20.00 -8.46
N GLN A 210 -8.98 -20.03 -7.12
CA GLN A 210 -10.19 -19.95 -6.29
C GLN A 210 -10.90 -18.61 -6.49
N HIS A 211 -10.15 -17.51 -6.52
CA HIS A 211 -10.68 -16.19 -6.84
C HIS A 211 -11.43 -16.17 -8.19
N ILE A 212 -10.83 -16.73 -9.25
CA ILE A 212 -11.51 -16.80 -10.56
C ILE A 212 -12.80 -17.61 -10.44
N GLN A 213 -12.76 -18.78 -9.80
CA GLN A 213 -13.90 -19.69 -9.76
C GLN A 213 -15.06 -19.17 -8.93
N ARG A 214 -14.82 -18.39 -7.86
CA ARG A 214 -15.85 -17.98 -6.91
C ARG A 214 -16.24 -16.52 -7.00
N ASP A 215 -15.28 -15.63 -7.23
CA ASP A 215 -15.42 -14.21 -6.89
C ASP A 215 -15.28 -13.28 -8.11
N CYS A 216 -14.96 -13.79 -9.30
CA CYS A 216 -14.63 -12.96 -10.45
C CYS A 216 -15.37 -13.35 -11.73
N PRO A 217 -16.59 -12.83 -11.96
CA PRO A 217 -17.35 -13.08 -13.19
C PRO A 217 -16.57 -12.76 -14.48
N ASP A 218 -15.87 -11.62 -14.49
CA ASP A 218 -15.01 -11.25 -15.63
C ASP A 218 -13.86 -12.22 -15.85
N GLY A 219 -13.28 -12.74 -14.76
CA GLY A 219 -12.23 -13.76 -14.79
C GLY A 219 -12.76 -15.08 -15.34
N GLN A 220 -13.96 -15.50 -14.93
CA GLN A 220 -14.63 -16.71 -15.44
C GLN A 220 -14.89 -16.61 -16.94
N LEU A 221 -15.42 -15.46 -17.40
CA LEU A 221 -15.66 -15.20 -18.82
C LEU A 221 -14.37 -15.32 -19.65
N ILE A 222 -13.28 -14.70 -19.18
CA ILE A 222 -11.96 -14.81 -19.83
C ILE A 222 -11.51 -16.29 -19.86
N TRP A 223 -11.60 -17.00 -18.73
CA TRP A 223 -11.20 -18.40 -18.60
C TRP A 223 -11.95 -19.32 -19.57
N GLU A 224 -13.26 -19.15 -19.70
CA GLU A 224 -14.09 -19.89 -20.64
C GLU A 224 -13.71 -19.64 -22.10
N CYS A 225 -13.42 -18.38 -22.45
CA CYS A 225 -13.03 -18.00 -23.81
C CYS A 225 -11.72 -18.69 -24.21
N HIS A 226 -10.72 -18.69 -23.32
CA HIS A 226 -9.46 -19.41 -23.55
C HIS A 226 -9.66 -20.92 -23.66
N SER A 227 -10.52 -21.50 -22.83
CA SER A 227 -10.85 -22.94 -22.87
C SER A 227 -11.50 -23.36 -24.19
N LYS A 228 -12.44 -22.54 -24.71
CA LYS A 228 -13.09 -22.77 -26.01
C LYS A 228 -12.09 -22.66 -27.17
N LEU A 229 -11.19 -21.69 -27.14
CA LEU A 229 -10.15 -21.50 -28.16
C LEU A 229 -9.11 -22.64 -28.19
N SER A 230 -8.69 -23.13 -27.01
CA SER A 230 -7.78 -24.27 -26.89
C SER A 230 -8.38 -25.53 -27.55
N LYS A 231 -9.66 -25.84 -27.24
CA LYS A 231 -10.38 -26.98 -27.83
C LYS A 231 -10.50 -26.89 -29.36
N ARG A 232 -10.63 -25.69 -29.92
CA ARG A 232 -10.68 -25.48 -31.39
C ARG A 232 -9.32 -25.74 -32.06
N LYS A 233 -8.21 -25.29 -31.47
CA LYS A 233 -6.84 -25.53 -31.99
C LYS A 233 -6.43 -27.00 -31.92
N THR A 234 -6.85 -27.74 -30.90
CA THR A 234 -6.58 -29.18 -30.80
C THR A 234 -7.35 -29.98 -31.86
N LYS A 235 -8.57 -29.55 -32.21
CA LYS A 235 -9.34 -30.15 -33.31
C LYS A 235 -8.76 -29.85 -34.69
N SER A 236 -8.17 -28.67 -34.90
CA SER A 236 -7.55 -28.31 -36.19
C SER A 236 -6.19 -28.97 -36.44
N ARG A 237 -5.47 -29.38 -35.39
CA ARG A 237 -4.18 -30.10 -35.49
C ARG A 237 -4.30 -31.62 -35.65
N ARG A 238 -5.52 -32.17 -35.54
CA ARG A 238 -5.82 -33.60 -35.72
C ARG A 238 -6.43 -33.91 -37.09
N ARG A 239 -6.40 -32.95 -38.02
CA ARG A 239 -6.82 -33.08 -39.41
C ARG A 239 -5.61 -32.91 -40.31
#